data_AF-A0A319BBX3-F1
#
_entry.id   AF-A0A319BBX3-F1
#
_cell.length_a   1.000
_cell.length_b   1.000
_cell.length_c   1.000
_cell.angle_alpha   90.00
_cell.angle_beta   90.00
_cell.angle_gamma   90.00
#
_symmetry.space_group_name_H-M   'P 1'
#
loop_
_entity.id
_entity.type
_entity.pdbx_description
1 polymer ?
#
loop_
_entity_poly.entity_id
_entity_poly.type
_entity_poly.pdbx_seq_one_letter_code
_entity_poly.pdbx_strand_id
1 'polypeptide(L)'
;MFSEEKVQREVTMMQFLEYFTSLPIPHVLHYGMAEESPKDLGPFIIMEHISNEGDFSDALNVPGRSRDERPKLDPNVSQERLECVYGQMADIMLQISKHSFAEIGCIDKANEDDEYDDTWVVKHRPLTFNMNELVQLGGVSPDLLPQGTFKTASSYYQALADMHMIHLTSQRNDAIDSAEDCRTKYIARCLFRKITREYQLCSDEVGPFKLFCDDLRPGNVLSNAQHQMTGVVDWEFTYAAPAAFAHSPPFWLLLELPELWKQGLDDWTARYEKCCRCF
;
A
#
# COMPACT_ATOMS: atom_id res chain seq x y z
N MET A 1 6.45 15.10 6.88
CA MET A 1 5.45 14.01 7.02
C MET A 1 4.13 14.55 6.49
N PHE A 2 3.28 13.70 5.94
CA PHE A 2 2.01 14.09 5.30
C PHE A 2 0.81 13.86 6.22
N SER A 3 0.89 14.21 7.51
CA SER A 3 -0.04 13.73 8.53
C SER A 3 -1.51 14.07 8.23
N GLU A 4 -1.83 15.32 7.90
CA GLU A 4 -3.21 15.75 7.62
C GLU A 4 -3.72 15.21 6.28
N GLU A 5 -2.88 15.31 5.24
CA GLU A 5 -3.18 14.75 3.92
C GLU A 5 -3.48 13.25 4.02
N LYS A 6 -2.69 12.51 4.80
CA LYS A 6 -2.85 11.07 5.04
C LYS A 6 -4.19 10.75 5.69
N VAL A 7 -4.53 11.44 6.78
CA VAL A 7 -5.82 11.24 7.47
C VAL A 7 -7.00 11.58 6.56
N GLN A 8 -6.93 12.68 5.80
CA GLN A 8 -7.98 13.01 4.84
C GLN A 8 -8.13 11.92 3.77
N ARG A 9 -7.02 11.46 3.17
CA ARG A 9 -7.07 10.44 2.13
C ARG A 9 -7.60 9.10 2.65
N GLU A 10 -7.21 8.72 3.87
CA GLU A 10 -7.69 7.51 4.53
C GLU A 10 -9.21 7.58 4.76
N VAL A 11 -9.72 8.66 5.36
CA VAL A 11 -11.16 8.83 5.60
C VAL A 11 -11.95 8.80 4.29
N THR A 12 -11.50 9.54 3.28
CA THR A 12 -12.12 9.55 1.95
C THR A 12 -12.18 8.14 1.35
N MET A 13 -11.12 7.34 1.51
CA MET A 13 -11.10 5.96 1.02
C MET A 13 -12.02 5.04 1.83
N MET A 14 -12.04 5.17 3.15
CA MET A 14 -12.93 4.39 4.01
C MET A 14 -14.39 4.61 3.63
N GLN A 15 -14.81 5.87 3.48
CA GLN A 15 -16.18 6.22 3.07
C GLN A 15 -16.53 5.65 1.68
N PHE A 16 -15.58 5.72 0.73
CA PHE A 16 -15.77 5.13 -0.59
C PHE A 16 -15.95 3.61 -0.51
N LEU A 17 -15.05 2.91 0.18
CA LEU A 17 -15.08 1.46 0.25
C LEU A 17 -16.29 0.94 1.03
N GLU A 18 -16.67 1.62 2.12
CA GLU A 18 -17.88 1.29 2.89
C GLU A 18 -19.15 1.35 2.02
N TYR A 19 -19.23 2.32 1.11
CA TYR A 19 -20.40 2.49 0.24
C TYR A 19 -20.40 1.57 -0.99
N PHE A 20 -19.25 1.42 -1.64
CA PHE A 20 -19.16 0.75 -2.95
C PHE A 20 -18.72 -0.72 -2.90
N THR A 21 -18.37 -1.23 -1.73
CA THR A 21 -17.95 -2.64 -1.56
C THR A 21 -18.80 -3.34 -0.49
N SER A 22 -18.58 -4.64 -0.36
CA SER A 22 -19.15 -5.44 0.74
C SER A 22 -18.13 -5.66 1.87
N LEU A 23 -17.00 -4.95 1.83
CA LEU A 23 -15.95 -5.09 2.83
C LEU A 23 -16.42 -4.54 4.17
N PRO A 24 -16.06 -5.20 5.29
CA PRO A 24 -16.35 -4.68 6.62
C PRO A 24 -15.38 -3.54 6.96
N ILE A 25 -15.71 -2.33 6.51
CA ILE A 25 -14.97 -1.11 6.83
C ILE A 25 -15.54 -0.53 8.13
N PRO A 26 -14.72 -0.15 9.13
CA PRO A 26 -15.26 0.51 10.32
C PRO A 26 -15.82 1.88 9.93
N HIS A 27 -17.06 2.15 10.33
CA HIS A 27 -17.72 3.40 10.00
C HIS A 27 -16.98 4.58 10.67
N VAL A 28 -16.68 5.62 9.89
CA VAL A 28 -16.04 6.84 10.41
C VAL A 28 -17.09 7.68 11.13
N LEU A 29 -16.96 7.80 12.44
CA LEU A 29 -17.86 8.59 13.30
C LEU A 29 -17.50 10.07 13.29
N HIS A 30 -16.19 10.36 13.29
CA HIS A 30 -15.65 11.72 13.24
C HIS A 30 -14.18 11.68 12.86
N TYR A 31 -13.66 12.77 12.32
CA TYR A 31 -12.23 12.97 12.09
C TYR A 31 -11.96 14.47 12.13
N GLY A 32 -10.72 14.84 12.46
CA GLY A 32 -10.34 16.25 12.56
C GLY A 32 -8.87 16.45 12.26
N MET A 33 -8.53 17.67 11.87
CA MET A 33 -7.16 18.09 11.58
C MET A 33 -6.43 18.52 12.86
N ALA A 34 -5.17 18.94 12.75
CA ALA A 34 -4.35 19.24 13.93
C ALA A 34 -4.97 20.32 14.83
N GLU A 35 -5.59 21.34 14.24
CA GLU A 35 -6.24 22.45 14.95
C GLU A 35 -7.50 22.03 15.74
N GLU A 36 -8.12 20.92 15.34
CA GLU A 36 -9.33 20.37 15.99
C GLU A 36 -8.96 19.36 17.08
N SER A 37 -7.69 18.97 17.14
CA SER A 37 -7.18 17.97 18.07
C SER A 37 -6.90 18.58 19.45
N PRO A 38 -7.30 17.92 20.56
CA PRO A 38 -6.97 18.39 21.89
C PRO A 38 -5.45 18.55 22.06
N LYS A 39 -4.99 19.78 22.32
CA LYS A 39 -3.56 20.13 22.50
C LYS A 39 -2.70 19.96 21.23
N ASP A 40 -3.28 20.12 20.05
CA ASP A 40 -2.55 20.09 18.78
C ASP A 40 -1.73 18.80 18.59
N LEU A 41 -2.27 17.66 19.05
CA LEU A 41 -1.59 16.35 19.00
C LEU A 41 -1.47 15.79 17.58
N GLY A 42 -2.07 16.46 16.60
CA GLY A 42 -2.12 16.05 15.21
C GLY A 42 -3.52 15.58 14.79
N PRO A 43 -3.70 15.29 13.49
CA PRO A 43 -4.97 14.85 12.96
C PRO A 43 -5.38 13.48 13.52
N PHE A 44 -6.68 13.20 13.54
CA PHE A 44 -7.23 12.01 14.16
C PHE A 44 -8.45 11.47 13.41
N ILE A 45 -8.74 10.18 13.60
CA ILE A 45 -9.96 9.52 13.15
C ILE A 45 -10.61 8.83 14.35
N ILE A 46 -11.91 9.01 14.51
CA ILE A 46 -12.78 8.29 15.44
C ILE A 46 -13.72 7.44 14.59
N MET A 47 -13.68 6.14 14.80
CA MET A 47 -14.43 5.16 14.00
C MET A 47 -15.01 4.07 14.90
N GLU A 48 -15.90 3.26 14.35
CA GLU A 48 -16.45 2.10 15.04
C GLU A 48 -15.37 1.09 15.45
N HIS A 49 -15.53 0.53 16.65
CA HIS A 49 -14.68 -0.55 17.11
C HIS A 49 -15.18 -1.89 16.57
N ILE A 50 -14.33 -2.58 15.80
CA ILE A 50 -14.60 -3.92 15.29
C ILE A 50 -14.05 -4.97 16.26
N SER A 51 -14.95 -5.76 16.86
CA SER A 51 -14.55 -6.89 17.70
C SER A 51 -13.78 -7.93 16.87
N ASN A 52 -12.61 -8.33 17.35
CA ASN A 52 -11.73 -9.27 16.69
C ASN A 52 -10.89 -10.04 17.73
N GLU A 53 -10.25 -11.12 17.28
CA GLU A 53 -9.37 -11.99 18.08
C GLU A 53 -7.90 -11.92 17.61
N GLY A 54 -7.60 -11.07 16.64
CA GLY A 54 -6.30 -10.95 15.97
C GLY A 54 -6.46 -10.52 14.52
N ASP A 55 -5.38 -10.61 13.75
CA ASP A 55 -5.36 -10.28 12.31
C ASP A 55 -4.95 -11.48 11.43
N PHE A 56 -4.99 -11.31 10.12
CA PHE A 56 -4.57 -12.37 9.19
C PHE A 56 -3.06 -12.62 9.19
N SER A 57 -2.24 -11.67 9.66
CA SER A 57 -0.83 -11.95 9.93
C SER A 57 -0.71 -12.95 11.07
N ASP A 58 -1.40 -12.73 12.20
CA ASP A 58 -1.45 -13.66 13.34
C ASP A 58 -1.92 -15.06 12.92
N ALA A 59 -2.91 -15.12 12.02
CA ALA A 59 -3.44 -16.38 11.47
C ALA A 59 -2.42 -17.22 10.69
N LEU A 60 -1.43 -16.57 10.08
CA LEU A 60 -0.45 -17.16 9.16
C LEU A 60 0.96 -17.25 9.76
N ASN A 61 1.21 -16.54 10.84
CA ASN A 61 2.52 -16.46 11.48
C ASN A 61 2.88 -17.73 12.26
N VAL A 62 4.17 -17.88 12.53
CA VAL A 62 4.69 -18.91 13.46
C VAL A 62 4.05 -18.75 14.84
N PRO A 63 3.44 -19.81 15.41
CA PRO A 63 2.83 -19.75 16.73
C PRO A 63 3.81 -19.37 17.83
N GLY A 64 3.40 -18.50 18.75
CA GLY A 64 4.21 -18.08 19.90
C GLY A 64 5.34 -17.09 19.57
N ARG A 65 5.39 -16.57 18.33
CA ARG A 65 6.29 -15.48 17.92
C ARG A 65 6.16 -14.28 18.85
N SER A 66 7.26 -13.64 19.21
CA SER A 66 7.20 -12.34 19.90
C SER A 66 6.66 -11.27 18.94
N ARG A 67 5.94 -10.29 19.49
CA ARG A 67 5.52 -9.10 18.74
C ARG A 67 6.72 -8.30 18.20
N ASP A 68 7.88 -8.38 18.86
CA ASP A 68 9.11 -7.71 18.44
C ASP A 68 9.82 -8.39 17.26
N GLU A 69 9.54 -9.68 17.03
CA GLU A 69 10.07 -10.40 15.88
C GLU A 69 9.29 -10.03 14.63
N ARG A 70 9.91 -10.15 13.45
CA ARG A 70 9.21 -9.86 12.19
C ARG A 70 8.21 -10.98 11.86
N PRO A 71 7.05 -10.65 11.28
CA PRO A 71 6.14 -11.64 10.72
C PRO A 71 6.84 -12.54 9.70
N LYS A 72 6.49 -13.82 9.73
CA LYS A 72 6.97 -14.84 8.80
C LYS A 72 5.95 -15.95 8.73
N LEU A 73 5.62 -16.37 7.51
CA LEU A 73 4.72 -17.48 7.26
C LEU A 73 5.19 -18.75 8.00
N ASP A 74 4.29 -19.36 8.79
CA ASP A 74 4.56 -20.63 9.46
C ASP A 74 4.81 -21.72 8.41
N PRO A 75 5.99 -22.37 8.38
CA PRO A 75 6.25 -23.46 7.45
C PRO A 75 5.32 -24.67 7.66
N ASN A 76 4.63 -24.75 8.80
CA ASN A 76 3.69 -25.82 9.13
C ASN A 76 2.21 -25.37 9.04
N VAL A 77 1.94 -24.16 8.52
CA VAL A 77 0.56 -23.72 8.28
C VAL A 77 -0.15 -24.75 7.39
N SER A 78 -1.37 -25.13 7.77
CA SER A 78 -2.13 -26.09 6.96
C SER A 78 -2.54 -25.46 5.64
N GLN A 79 -2.66 -26.28 4.60
CA GLN A 79 -3.11 -25.83 3.29
C GLN A 79 -4.51 -25.20 3.37
N GLU A 80 -5.41 -25.77 4.18
CA GLU A 80 -6.76 -25.23 4.36
C GLU A 80 -6.75 -23.87 5.04
N ARG A 81 -5.86 -23.66 6.03
CA ARG A 81 -5.69 -22.35 6.68
C ARG A 81 -5.18 -21.32 5.68
N LEU A 82 -4.19 -21.69 4.88
CA LEU A 82 -3.59 -20.83 3.87
C LEU A 82 -4.63 -20.41 2.83
N GLU A 83 -5.36 -21.36 2.25
CA GLU A 83 -6.44 -21.12 1.28
C GLU A 83 -7.56 -20.26 1.87
N CYS A 84 -7.93 -20.49 3.13
CA CYS A 84 -8.96 -19.71 3.81
C CYS A 84 -8.57 -18.23 3.96
N VAL A 85 -7.36 -17.95 4.42
CA VAL A 85 -6.88 -16.57 4.61
C VAL A 85 -6.60 -15.90 3.26
N TYR A 86 -5.93 -16.60 2.35
CA TYR A 86 -5.60 -16.08 1.01
C TYR A 86 -6.84 -15.84 0.16
N GLY A 87 -7.85 -16.71 0.22
CA GLY A 87 -9.12 -16.51 -0.47
C GLY A 87 -9.82 -15.22 -0.02
N GLN A 88 -9.79 -14.91 1.29
CA GLN A 88 -10.37 -13.68 1.81
C GLN A 88 -9.55 -12.44 1.44
N MET A 89 -8.21 -12.52 1.46
CA MET A 89 -7.37 -11.43 0.93
C MET A 89 -7.58 -11.19 -0.56
N ALA A 90 -7.71 -12.26 -1.35
CA ALA A 90 -8.00 -12.19 -2.77
C ALA A 90 -9.38 -11.54 -3.02
N ASP A 91 -10.38 -11.83 -2.18
CA ASP A 91 -11.69 -11.18 -2.25
C ASP A 91 -11.57 -9.66 -2.01
N ILE A 92 -10.81 -9.22 -1.00
CA ILE A 92 -10.53 -7.80 -0.76
C ILE A 92 -9.90 -7.15 -1.99
N MET A 93 -8.80 -7.74 -2.50
CA MET A 93 -8.08 -7.24 -3.67
C MET A 93 -8.97 -7.20 -4.93
N LEU A 94 -9.86 -8.17 -5.09
CA LEU A 94 -10.80 -8.24 -6.20
C LEU A 94 -11.89 -7.18 -6.07
N GLN A 95 -12.40 -6.91 -4.87
CA GLN A 95 -13.40 -5.86 -4.64
C GLN A 95 -12.81 -4.47 -4.94
N ILE A 96 -11.62 -4.15 -4.43
CA ILE A 96 -10.99 -2.84 -4.69
C ILE A 96 -10.62 -2.65 -6.16
N SER A 97 -10.07 -3.67 -6.83
CA SER A 97 -9.58 -3.57 -8.22
C SER A 97 -10.70 -3.47 -9.27
N LYS A 98 -11.96 -3.70 -8.89
CA LYS A 98 -13.11 -3.42 -9.76
C LYS A 98 -13.29 -1.93 -10.00
N HIS A 99 -12.90 -1.08 -9.05
CA HIS A 99 -13.03 0.37 -9.17
C HIS A 99 -11.93 0.94 -10.06
N SER A 100 -12.34 1.79 -11.00
CA SER A 100 -11.48 2.29 -12.08
C SER A 100 -11.62 3.79 -12.25
N PHE A 101 -10.52 4.48 -12.51
CA PHE A 101 -10.45 5.93 -12.62
C PHE A 101 -9.67 6.36 -13.88
N ALA A 102 -9.91 7.61 -14.30
CA ALA A 102 -9.35 8.18 -15.52
C ALA A 102 -7.90 8.69 -15.37
N GLU A 103 -7.45 8.92 -14.14
CA GLU A 103 -6.09 9.37 -13.83
C GLU A 103 -5.52 8.54 -12.67
N ILE A 104 -4.21 8.64 -12.48
CA ILE A 104 -3.48 8.07 -11.34
C ILE A 104 -3.42 9.14 -10.25
N GLY A 105 -3.87 8.79 -9.04
CA GLY A 105 -3.95 9.72 -7.91
C GLY A 105 -4.97 9.32 -6.87
N CYS A 106 -5.03 10.08 -5.78
CA CYS A 106 -6.02 9.87 -4.73
C CYS A 106 -7.39 10.41 -5.16
N ILE A 107 -8.42 9.65 -4.83
CA ILE A 107 -9.81 9.95 -5.19
C ILE A 107 -10.43 10.92 -4.20
N ASP A 108 -11.51 11.54 -4.63
CA ASP A 108 -12.41 12.34 -3.82
C ASP A 108 -13.80 12.40 -4.48
N LYS A 109 -14.82 12.84 -3.73
CA LYS A 109 -16.13 13.14 -4.33
C LYS A 109 -15.98 14.24 -5.38
N ALA A 110 -16.64 14.12 -6.52
CA ALA A 110 -16.58 15.13 -7.57
C ALA A 110 -17.15 16.47 -7.06
N ASN A 111 -18.32 16.42 -6.43
CA ASN A 111 -18.95 17.53 -5.74
C ASN A 111 -19.00 17.28 -4.23
N GLU A 112 -18.28 18.07 -3.44
CA GLU A 112 -18.23 17.94 -1.97
C GLU A 112 -19.49 18.51 -1.30
N ASP A 113 -20.19 19.43 -1.96
CA ASP A 113 -21.38 20.10 -1.43
C ASP A 113 -22.69 19.33 -1.72
N ASP A 114 -22.64 18.31 -2.59
CA ASP A 114 -23.79 17.48 -2.93
C ASP A 114 -23.66 16.10 -2.31
N GLU A 115 -24.33 15.91 -1.18
CA GLU A 115 -24.31 14.66 -0.42
C GLU A 115 -24.83 13.46 -1.24
N TYR A 116 -25.65 13.71 -2.27
CA TYR A 116 -26.22 12.70 -3.16
C TYR A 116 -25.39 12.43 -4.42
N ASP A 117 -24.26 13.13 -4.61
CA ASP A 117 -23.35 12.86 -5.71
C ASP A 117 -22.45 11.66 -5.38
N ASP A 118 -22.80 10.52 -5.97
CA ASP A 118 -22.01 9.28 -5.94
C ASP A 118 -20.90 9.27 -7.02
N THR A 119 -20.59 10.41 -7.63
CA THR A 119 -19.49 10.53 -8.58
C THR A 119 -18.17 10.73 -7.85
N TRP A 120 -17.23 9.82 -8.06
CA TRP A 120 -15.88 9.89 -7.51
C TRP A 120 -14.85 10.06 -8.62
N VAL A 121 -13.92 10.97 -8.42
CA VAL A 121 -12.87 11.29 -9.39
C VAL A 121 -11.53 11.41 -8.69
N VAL A 122 -10.45 11.30 -9.47
CA VAL A 122 -9.11 11.59 -8.97
C VAL A 122 -8.95 13.10 -8.90
N LYS A 123 -8.76 13.65 -7.70
CA LYS A 123 -8.54 15.08 -7.47
C LYS A 123 -7.11 15.40 -7.01
N HIS A 124 -6.43 14.45 -6.40
CA HIS A 124 -5.18 14.69 -5.68
C HIS A 124 -4.07 13.79 -6.20
N ARG A 125 -2.83 14.23 -6.00
CA ARG A 125 -1.63 13.43 -6.29
C ARG A 125 -1.70 12.06 -5.57
N PRO A 126 -1.00 11.04 -6.09
CA PRO A 126 -0.78 9.81 -5.32
C PRO A 126 -0.07 10.13 -4.01
N LEU A 127 -0.58 9.63 -2.90
CA LEU A 127 0.12 9.61 -1.63
C LEU A 127 0.56 8.16 -1.36
N THR A 128 1.82 7.85 -1.63
CA THR A 128 2.36 6.48 -1.52
C THR A 128 3.02 6.24 -0.17
N PHE A 129 3.06 4.98 0.27
CA PHE A 129 3.81 4.59 1.47
C PHE A 129 5.29 5.00 1.33
N ASN A 130 5.87 4.74 0.16
CA ASN A 130 7.26 5.13 -0.14
C ASN A 130 7.48 6.65 -0.05
N MET A 131 6.54 7.49 -0.53
CA MET A 131 6.65 8.95 -0.37
C MET A 131 6.66 9.36 1.10
N ASN A 132 5.85 8.73 1.95
CA ASN A 132 5.87 8.98 3.39
C ASN A 132 7.22 8.62 4.00
N GLU A 133 7.74 7.43 3.71
CA GLU A 133 9.04 6.95 4.23
C GLU A 133 10.21 7.83 3.76
N LEU A 134 10.20 8.30 2.52
CA LEU A 134 11.22 9.21 2.00
C LEU A 134 11.29 10.52 2.78
N VAL A 135 10.13 11.06 3.19
CA VAL A 135 10.09 12.29 3.98
C VAL A 135 10.42 12.02 5.44
N GLN A 136 9.84 10.96 6.02
CA GLN A 136 9.96 10.64 7.44
C GLN A 136 11.34 10.13 7.83
N LEU A 137 11.90 9.21 7.04
CA LEU A 137 13.18 8.54 7.32
C LEU A 137 14.29 9.01 6.36
N GLY A 138 13.95 9.27 5.10
CA GLY A 138 14.92 9.62 4.06
C GLY A 138 15.38 11.09 4.08
N GLY A 139 14.72 11.97 4.85
CA GLY A 139 15.01 13.40 4.91
C GLY A 139 14.75 14.14 3.59
N VAL A 140 13.93 13.58 2.71
CA VAL A 140 13.54 14.20 1.44
C VAL A 140 12.54 15.32 1.71
N SER A 141 12.75 16.48 1.09
CA SER A 141 11.75 17.56 1.14
C SER A 141 10.48 17.16 0.37
N PRO A 142 9.28 17.34 0.95
CA PRO A 142 8.01 17.09 0.26
C PRO A 142 7.91 17.74 -1.13
N ASP A 143 8.48 18.93 -1.32
CA ASP A 143 8.42 19.68 -2.58
C ASP A 143 9.17 19.01 -3.74
N LEU A 144 10.07 18.07 -3.43
CA LEU A 144 10.80 17.29 -4.43
C LEU A 144 10.01 16.09 -4.94
N LEU A 145 8.93 15.72 -4.25
CA LEU A 145 8.07 14.60 -4.62
C LEU A 145 6.99 15.05 -5.60
N PRO A 146 6.33 14.12 -6.32
CA PRO A 146 5.21 14.47 -7.18
C PRO A 146 4.14 15.31 -6.46
N GLN A 147 3.64 16.34 -7.14
CA GLN A 147 2.66 17.29 -6.60
C GLN A 147 1.29 17.21 -7.28
N GLY A 148 1.16 16.41 -8.34
CA GLY A 148 -0.07 16.31 -9.13
C GLY A 148 -0.42 14.88 -9.51
N THR A 149 -1.55 14.75 -10.19
CA THR A 149 -2.06 13.50 -10.76
C THR A 149 -1.26 13.12 -12.02
N PHE A 150 -1.41 11.89 -12.47
CA PHE A 150 -0.80 11.43 -13.72
C PHE A 150 -1.87 10.92 -14.69
N LYS A 151 -1.79 11.35 -15.95
CA LYS A 151 -2.70 10.91 -17.01
C LYS A 151 -2.27 9.62 -17.68
N THR A 152 -1.00 9.23 -17.51
CA THR A 152 -0.46 8.05 -18.16
C THR A 152 0.42 7.21 -17.25
N ALA A 153 0.41 5.89 -17.49
CA ALA A 153 1.23 4.94 -16.75
C ALA A 153 2.72 5.24 -16.89
N SER A 154 3.22 5.52 -18.11
CA SER A 154 4.64 5.83 -18.32
C SER A 154 5.11 7.07 -17.54
N SER A 155 4.28 8.12 -17.48
CA SER A 155 4.61 9.33 -16.71
C SER A 155 4.72 9.05 -15.21
N TYR A 156 3.86 8.16 -14.69
CA TYR A 156 3.94 7.71 -13.31
C TYR A 156 5.17 6.84 -13.04
N TYR A 157 5.47 5.87 -13.91
CA TYR A 157 6.68 5.04 -13.78
C TYR A 157 7.98 5.87 -13.83
N GLN A 158 8.02 6.91 -14.67
CA GLN A 158 9.15 7.85 -14.69
C GLN A 158 9.27 8.62 -13.37
N ALA A 159 8.15 9.06 -12.79
CA ALA A 159 8.14 9.70 -11.48
C ALA A 159 8.64 8.75 -10.36
N LEU A 160 8.24 7.47 -10.38
CA LEU A 160 8.78 6.45 -9.47
C LEU A 160 10.31 6.32 -9.61
N ALA A 161 10.81 6.26 -10.84
CA ALA A 161 12.25 6.18 -11.09
C ALA A 161 13.01 7.44 -10.63
N ASP A 162 12.43 8.62 -10.83
CA ASP A 162 13.01 9.88 -10.37
C ASP A 162 13.00 9.97 -8.83
N MET A 163 11.96 9.48 -8.15
CA MET A 163 11.92 9.37 -6.68
C MET A 163 13.05 8.49 -6.13
N HIS A 164 13.36 7.36 -6.78
CA HIS A 164 14.51 6.54 -6.37
C HIS A 164 15.84 7.27 -6.51
N MET A 165 15.98 8.17 -7.49
CA MET A 165 17.17 9.01 -7.64
C MET A 165 17.25 10.09 -6.56
N ILE A 166 16.13 10.75 -6.26
CA ILE A 166 16.02 11.75 -5.19
C ILE A 166 16.38 11.13 -3.84
N HIS A 167 15.88 9.92 -3.58
CA HIS A 167 16.20 9.15 -2.39
C HIS A 167 17.71 8.98 -2.22
N LEU A 168 18.39 8.50 -3.28
CA LEU A 168 19.82 8.26 -3.26
C LEU A 168 20.63 9.55 -3.03
N THR A 169 20.20 10.69 -3.57
CA THR A 169 20.92 11.95 -3.37
C THR A 169 20.61 12.63 -2.04
N SER A 170 19.47 12.32 -1.41
CA SER A 170 18.99 13.02 -0.21
C SER A 170 19.31 12.28 1.08
N GLN A 171 19.25 10.94 1.08
CA GLN A 171 19.52 10.17 2.29
C GLN A 171 21.03 10.12 2.59
N ARG A 172 21.44 10.84 3.64
CA ARG A 172 22.86 10.98 4.00
C ARG A 172 23.40 9.86 4.88
N ASN A 173 22.56 9.27 5.73
CA ASN A 173 22.94 8.27 6.72
C ASN A 173 22.32 6.92 6.36
N ASP A 174 23.02 5.83 6.69
CA ASP A 174 22.56 4.44 6.59
C ASP A 174 22.02 4.03 5.20
N ALA A 175 22.35 4.79 4.15
CA ALA A 175 21.95 4.51 2.78
C ALA A 175 22.92 3.59 2.05
N ILE A 176 24.20 3.59 2.47
CA ILE A 176 25.33 2.99 1.76
C ILE A 176 26.29 2.34 2.77
N ASP A 177 26.63 1.06 2.56
CA ASP A 177 27.59 0.34 3.40
C ASP A 177 29.03 0.48 2.90
N SER A 178 29.22 0.67 1.60
CA SER A 178 30.55 0.79 0.96
C SER A 178 30.48 1.53 -0.38
N ALA A 179 31.64 1.91 -0.92
CA ALA A 179 31.71 2.50 -2.26
C ALA A 179 31.20 1.55 -3.36
N GLU A 180 31.34 0.24 -3.17
CA GLU A 180 30.80 -0.76 -4.10
C GLU A 180 29.29 -0.84 -4.01
N ASP A 181 28.74 -0.90 -2.80
CA ASP A 181 27.29 -0.87 -2.56
C ASP A 181 26.65 0.40 -3.15
N CYS A 182 27.28 1.57 -2.97
CA CYS A 182 26.84 2.82 -3.60
C CYS A 182 26.76 2.71 -5.13
N ARG A 183 27.82 2.20 -5.77
CA ARG A 183 27.86 2.03 -7.23
C ARG A 183 26.77 1.09 -7.70
N THR A 184 26.58 -0.04 -7.02
CA THR A 184 25.54 -1.03 -7.34
C THR A 184 24.15 -0.41 -7.23
N LYS A 185 23.85 0.27 -6.11
CA LYS A 185 22.58 0.98 -5.88
C LYS A 185 22.32 2.09 -6.90
N TYR A 186 23.36 2.83 -7.30
CA TYR A 186 23.28 3.87 -8.33
C TYR A 186 23.03 3.29 -9.72
N ILE A 187 23.77 2.25 -10.11
CA ILE A 187 23.61 1.56 -11.40
C ILE A 187 22.21 0.97 -11.50
N ALA A 188 21.72 0.29 -10.46
CA ALA A 188 20.37 -0.28 -10.44
C ALA A 188 19.29 0.78 -10.69
N ARG A 189 19.38 1.95 -10.05
CA ARG A 189 18.46 3.07 -10.26
C ARG A 189 18.57 3.68 -11.65
N CYS A 190 19.78 3.81 -12.18
CA CYS A 190 19.98 4.26 -13.56
C CYS A 190 19.38 3.29 -14.58
N LEU A 191 19.52 1.98 -14.36
CA LEU A 191 18.92 0.95 -15.20
C LEU A 191 17.41 1.00 -15.11
N PHE A 192 16.83 1.10 -13.90
CA PHE A 192 15.38 1.25 -13.75
C PHE A 192 14.85 2.50 -14.47
N ARG A 193 15.51 3.65 -14.29
CA ARG A 193 15.16 4.90 -14.99
C ARG A 193 15.30 4.81 -16.51
N LYS A 194 16.27 4.04 -17.00
CA LYS A 194 16.41 3.76 -18.43
C LYS A 194 15.25 2.91 -18.93
N ILE A 195 14.89 1.87 -18.18
CA ILE A 195 13.79 0.97 -18.50
C ILE A 195 12.47 1.74 -18.61
N THR A 196 12.16 2.61 -17.63
CA THR A 196 10.92 3.40 -17.63
C THR A 196 10.82 4.44 -18.75
N ARG A 197 11.94 4.78 -19.40
CA ARG A 197 11.98 5.73 -20.52
C ARG A 197 11.96 5.06 -21.89
N GLU A 198 12.68 3.94 -22.01
CA GLU A 198 12.88 3.27 -23.31
C GLU A 198 11.86 2.18 -23.58
N TYR A 199 11.22 1.64 -22.54
CA TYR A 199 10.30 0.51 -22.65
C TYR A 199 8.92 0.88 -22.11
N GLN A 200 7.91 0.39 -22.82
CA GLN A 200 6.53 0.45 -22.34
C GLN A 200 6.32 -0.64 -21.29
N LEU A 201 6.34 -0.24 -20.01
CA LEU A 201 6.17 -1.16 -18.87
C LEU A 201 4.73 -1.64 -18.67
N CYS A 202 3.76 -0.98 -19.30
CA CYS A 202 2.35 -1.34 -19.21
C CYS A 202 1.66 -1.14 -20.57
N SER A 203 0.82 -2.09 -20.97
CA SER A 203 0.00 -1.97 -22.19
C SER A 203 -1.02 -0.85 -22.09
N ASP A 204 -1.52 -0.58 -20.89
CA ASP A 204 -2.67 0.28 -20.63
C ASP A 204 -2.21 1.70 -20.27
N GLU A 205 -1.59 2.36 -21.24
CA GLU A 205 -0.89 3.63 -21.04
C GLU A 205 -1.79 4.75 -20.51
N VAL A 206 -3.04 4.81 -20.97
CA VAL A 206 -4.03 5.84 -20.60
C VAL A 206 -5.12 5.30 -19.67
N GLY A 207 -4.82 4.19 -18.99
CA GLY A 207 -5.76 3.51 -18.10
C GLY A 207 -6.66 2.49 -18.82
N PRO A 208 -7.72 2.01 -18.15
CA PRO A 208 -8.21 2.47 -16.84
C PRO A 208 -7.22 2.22 -15.70
N PHE A 209 -7.14 3.16 -14.75
CA PHE A 209 -6.32 3.02 -13.54
C PHE A 209 -7.14 2.40 -12.42
N LYS A 210 -6.58 1.46 -11.67
CA LYS A 210 -7.27 0.65 -10.66
C LYS A 210 -6.93 1.12 -9.26
N LEU A 211 -7.86 1.02 -8.30
CA LEU A 211 -7.49 1.23 -6.90
C LEU A 211 -6.44 0.22 -6.45
N PHE A 212 -5.44 0.72 -5.77
CA PHE A 212 -4.34 -0.03 -5.19
C PHE A 212 -3.96 0.62 -3.87
N CYS A 213 -3.63 -0.19 -2.87
CA CYS A 213 -3.13 0.27 -1.58
C CYS A 213 -1.72 -0.30 -1.38
N ASP A 214 -0.73 0.59 -1.22
CA ASP A 214 0.66 0.19 -1.04
C ASP A 214 0.88 -0.65 0.22
N ASP A 215 0.12 -0.38 1.29
CA ASP A 215 0.29 -1.03 2.59
C ASP A 215 -0.73 -2.14 2.87
N LEU A 216 -1.62 -2.48 1.92
CA LEU A 216 -2.59 -3.55 2.13
C LEU A 216 -1.89 -4.90 2.31
N ARG A 217 -1.93 -5.40 3.54
CA ARG A 217 -1.28 -6.64 3.99
C ARG A 217 -2.16 -7.36 5.02
N PRO A 218 -1.86 -8.64 5.34
CA PRO A 218 -2.65 -9.43 6.29
C PRO A 218 -2.78 -8.78 7.68
N GLY A 219 -1.82 -7.93 8.06
CA GLY A 219 -1.87 -7.18 9.32
C GLY A 219 -2.98 -6.12 9.39
N ASN A 220 -3.52 -5.64 8.26
CA ASN A 220 -4.64 -4.69 8.28
C ASN A 220 -6.01 -5.38 8.22
N VAL A 221 -6.06 -6.72 8.22
CA VAL A 221 -7.31 -7.47 8.15
C VAL A 221 -7.59 -8.17 9.47
N LEU A 222 -8.55 -7.63 10.21
CA LEU A 222 -9.01 -8.15 11.48
C LEU A 222 -9.77 -9.46 11.27
N SER A 223 -9.64 -10.38 12.22
CA SER A 223 -10.25 -11.69 12.13
C SER A 223 -10.81 -12.19 13.45
N ASN A 224 -11.80 -13.09 13.38
CA ASN A 224 -12.31 -13.81 14.54
C ASN A 224 -11.48 -15.07 14.84
N ALA A 225 -11.84 -15.81 15.90
CA ALA A 225 -11.18 -17.06 16.28
C ALA A 225 -11.22 -18.17 15.21
N GLN A 226 -12.10 -18.06 14.21
CA GLN A 226 -12.18 -18.97 13.06
C GLN A 226 -11.37 -18.46 11.85
N HIS A 227 -10.65 -17.36 12.02
CA HIS A 227 -9.88 -16.66 10.99
C HIS A 227 -10.74 -16.23 9.81
N GLN A 228 -11.98 -15.83 10.09
CA GLN A 228 -12.84 -15.13 9.15
C GLN A 228 -12.64 -13.63 9.34
N MET A 229 -12.59 -12.90 8.23
CA MET A 229 -12.50 -11.45 8.19
C MET A 229 -13.65 -10.83 8.97
N THR A 230 -13.33 -9.94 9.90
CA THR A 230 -14.31 -9.13 10.64
C THR A 230 -14.18 -7.65 10.34
N GLY A 231 -13.03 -7.20 9.84
CA GLY A 231 -12.76 -5.81 9.52
C GLY A 231 -11.55 -5.63 8.63
N VAL A 232 -11.54 -4.59 7.80
CA VAL A 232 -10.34 -4.16 7.07
C VAL A 232 -10.07 -2.70 7.41
N VAL A 233 -8.87 -2.43 7.91
CA VAL A 233 -8.44 -1.12 8.43
C VAL A 233 -7.23 -0.60 7.66
N ASP A 234 -6.72 0.57 8.05
CA ASP A 234 -5.45 1.11 7.57
C ASP A 234 -5.44 1.34 6.06
N TRP A 235 -6.40 2.16 5.60
CA TRP A 235 -6.61 2.44 4.17
C TRP A 235 -5.76 3.62 3.67
N GLU A 236 -4.83 4.10 4.49
CA GLU A 236 -3.83 5.03 4.05
C GLU A 236 -3.02 4.48 2.87
N PHE A 237 -2.50 5.40 2.06
CA PHE A 237 -1.76 5.06 0.84
C PHE A 237 -2.55 4.29 -0.22
N THR A 238 -3.88 4.44 -0.22
CA THR A 238 -4.74 3.96 -1.30
C THR A 238 -4.94 5.03 -2.39
N TYR A 239 -4.72 4.66 -3.64
CA TYR A 239 -4.85 5.56 -4.80
C TYR A 239 -5.17 4.78 -6.08
N ALA A 240 -5.64 5.48 -7.12
CA ALA A 240 -5.73 4.91 -8.45
C ALA A 240 -4.33 4.78 -9.07
N ALA A 241 -3.95 3.57 -9.49
CA ALA A 241 -2.63 3.21 -9.98
C ALA A 241 -2.72 2.48 -11.34
N PRO A 242 -1.60 2.29 -12.07
CA PRO A 242 -1.57 1.41 -13.24
C PRO A 242 -2.14 0.03 -12.92
N ALA A 243 -2.97 -0.52 -13.80
CA ALA A 243 -3.67 -1.79 -13.57
C ALA A 243 -2.72 -2.96 -13.23
N ALA A 244 -1.48 -2.92 -13.76
CA ALA A 244 -0.44 -3.88 -13.45
C ALA A 244 -0.14 -4.01 -11.94
N PHE A 245 -0.36 -2.97 -11.13
CA PHE A 245 -0.16 -3.03 -9.68
C PHE A 245 -1.20 -3.93 -9.02
N ALA A 246 -2.47 -3.77 -9.39
CA ALA A 246 -3.57 -4.61 -8.89
C ALA A 246 -3.51 -6.05 -9.41
N HIS A 247 -2.91 -6.28 -10.58
CA HIS A 247 -2.78 -7.62 -11.19
C HIS A 247 -1.51 -8.36 -10.76
N SER A 248 -0.58 -7.69 -10.08
CA SER A 248 0.65 -8.32 -9.61
C SER A 248 0.38 -9.14 -8.34
N PRO A 249 1.00 -10.32 -8.21
CA PRO A 249 0.95 -11.08 -6.97
C PRO A 249 1.40 -10.23 -5.76
N PRO A 250 0.71 -10.32 -4.61
CA PRO A 250 0.99 -9.47 -3.47
C PRO A 250 2.35 -9.79 -2.83
N PHE A 251 3.10 -8.77 -2.41
CA PHE A 251 4.45 -8.95 -1.84
C PHE A 251 4.46 -9.72 -0.50
N TRP A 252 3.33 -9.77 0.21
CA TRP A 252 3.22 -10.28 1.57
C TRP A 252 2.87 -11.78 1.66
N LEU A 253 2.86 -12.55 0.56
CA LEU A 253 2.56 -14.00 0.58
C LEU A 253 3.50 -14.83 1.48
N LEU A 254 4.65 -14.30 1.92
CA LEU A 254 5.52 -14.96 2.89
C LEU A 254 5.59 -14.23 4.24
N LEU A 255 4.84 -13.13 4.39
CA LEU A 255 4.86 -12.14 5.47
C LEU A 255 6.21 -11.43 5.70
N GLU A 256 7.30 -11.90 5.08
CA GLU A 256 8.64 -11.33 5.16
C GLU A 256 9.13 -10.89 3.77
N LEU A 257 9.68 -9.68 3.71
CA LEU A 257 10.19 -9.08 2.47
C LEU A 257 11.45 -9.79 1.95
N PRO A 258 11.68 -9.84 0.63
CA PRO A 258 12.83 -10.51 0.03
C PRO A 258 14.17 -9.96 0.52
N GLU A 259 14.27 -8.64 0.74
CA GLU A 259 15.48 -7.98 1.23
C GLU A 259 15.84 -8.35 2.68
N LEU A 260 14.86 -8.85 3.44
CA LEU A 260 15.04 -9.28 4.84
C LEU A 260 15.25 -10.80 4.96
N TRP A 261 15.19 -11.52 3.84
CA TRP A 261 15.21 -12.98 3.79
C TRP A 261 16.62 -13.56 3.91
N LYS A 262 16.92 -14.17 5.06
CA LYS A 262 18.27 -14.65 5.41
C LYS A 262 18.86 -15.68 4.44
N GLN A 263 18.02 -16.46 3.76
CA GLN A 263 18.46 -17.50 2.81
C GLN A 263 18.73 -16.94 1.40
N GLY A 264 18.50 -15.64 1.17
CA GLY A 264 18.71 -14.97 -0.12
C GLY A 264 17.49 -15.01 -1.04
N LEU A 265 17.56 -14.20 -2.10
CA LEU A 265 16.45 -13.96 -3.03
C LEU A 265 15.99 -15.22 -3.77
N ASP A 266 16.91 -16.13 -4.10
CA ASP A 266 16.58 -17.36 -4.83
C ASP A 266 15.68 -18.29 -4.00
N ASP A 267 15.98 -18.46 -2.70
CA ASP A 267 15.15 -19.25 -1.79
C ASP A 267 13.81 -18.54 -1.52
N TRP A 268 13.82 -17.21 -1.34
CA TRP A 268 12.59 -16.44 -1.20
C TRP A 268 11.67 -16.64 -2.42
N THR A 269 12.21 -16.52 -3.63
CA THR A 269 11.46 -16.68 -4.89
C THR A 269 10.89 -18.09 -5.01
N ALA A 270 11.69 -19.13 -4.73
CA ALA A 270 11.23 -20.51 -4.80
C ALA A 270 10.09 -20.82 -3.80
N ARG A 271 10.06 -20.16 -2.63
CA ARG A 271 8.96 -20.30 -1.66
C ARG A 271 7.76 -19.45 -2.05
N TYR A 272 8.01 -18.23 -2.51
CA TYR A 272 6.98 -17.31 -2.97
C TYR A 272 6.16 -17.92 -4.10
N GLU A 273 6.82 -18.55 -5.09
CA GLU A 273 6.15 -19.24 -6.19
C GLU A 273 5.22 -20.36 -5.73
N LYS A 274 5.53 -21.06 -4.63
CA LYS A 274 4.65 -22.10 -4.08
C LYS A 274 3.39 -21.48 -3.49
N CYS A 275 3.53 -20.41 -2.71
CA CYS A 275 2.40 -19.67 -2.14
C CYS A 275 1.57 -18.99 -3.23
N CYS A 276 2.21 -18.48 -4.27
CA CYS A 276 1.55 -17.85 -5.43
C CYS A 276 0.72 -18.84 -6.26
N ARG A 277 0.97 -20.15 -6.18
CA ARG A 277 0.10 -21.16 -6.81
C ARG A 277 -1.12 -21.50 -5.96
N CYS A 278 -1.06 -21.20 -4.66
CA CYS A 278 -2.16 -21.37 -3.73
C CYS A 278 -3.10 -20.15 -3.73
N PHE A 279 -2.52 -18.96 -3.87
CA PHE A 279 -3.23 -17.68 -4.04
C PHE A 279 -3.82 -17.59 -5.45
#